data_AF-A0A952BFT4-F1
#
_entry.id   AF-A0A952BFT4-F1
#
_cell.length_a   1.000
_cell.length_b   1.000
_cell.length_c   1.000
_cell.angle_alpha   90.00
_cell.angle_beta   90.00
_cell.angle_gamma   90.00
#
_symmetry.space_group_name_H-M   'P 1'
#
loop_
_entity.id
_entity.type
_entity.pdbx_description
1 polymer ?
#
loop_
_entity_poly.entity_id
_entity_poly.type
_entity_poly.pdbx_seq_one_letter_code
_entity_poly.pdbx_strand_id
1 'polypeptide(L)'
;MVNKKASTKKLKNKTNYKGVNWVRYLWQTKEVVGTPKEDPKYICFSDSNSYPYDTSPTQGFHPTFNDGISPYTAPVGWFAPNAYGLYNMAGNVFEWCNDGYDFGYYLVTPSTNNPKGPISGTVRVHRGGAWVGETYNSKVSYRNFYTPGHRTSYNGFRVVLDLK
;
A
#
# COMPACT_ATOMS: atom_id res chain seq x y z
N MET A 1 16.11 2.02 43.09
CA MET A 1 16.85 2.05 41.81
C MET A 1 16.52 0.76 41.05
N VAL A 2 15.67 0.85 40.02
CA VAL A 2 15.19 -0.33 39.28
C VAL A 2 16.02 -0.49 38.01
N ASN A 3 16.93 -1.48 38.01
CA ASN A 3 17.65 -1.93 36.82
C ASN A 3 16.75 -2.89 36.03
N LYS A 4 16.13 -2.41 34.93
CA LYS A 4 15.43 -3.28 33.98
C LYS A 4 16.39 -3.72 32.88
N LYS A 5 16.67 -5.03 32.87
CA LYS A 5 17.40 -5.76 31.82
C LYS A 5 16.75 -5.54 30.46
N ALA A 6 17.55 -5.15 29.46
CA ALA A 6 17.18 -5.23 28.06
C ALA A 6 17.15 -6.71 27.63
N SER A 7 16.03 -7.15 27.05
CA SER A 7 15.86 -8.48 26.46
C SER A 7 15.70 -8.36 24.95
N THR A 8 16.77 -8.61 24.20
CA THR A 8 16.76 -8.79 22.75
C THR A 8 16.13 -10.15 22.40
N LYS A 9 14.91 -10.16 21.85
CA LYS A 9 14.33 -11.36 21.26
C LYS A 9 14.79 -11.50 19.80
N LYS A 10 15.67 -12.48 19.57
CA LYS A 10 16.03 -13.02 18.24
C LYS A 10 14.76 -13.53 17.53
N LEU A 11 14.45 -13.00 16.35
CA LEU A 11 13.51 -13.62 15.41
C LEU A 11 14.18 -14.85 14.79
N LYS A 12 13.81 -16.05 15.25
CA LYS A 12 14.05 -17.32 14.55
C LYS A 12 12.78 -17.67 13.79
N ASN A 13 12.79 -17.68 12.47
CA ASN A 13 11.79 -18.42 11.70
C ASN A 13 12.52 -19.37 10.73
N LYS A 14 12.79 -20.59 11.23
CA LYS A 14 12.93 -21.79 10.41
C LYS A 14 11.54 -22.42 10.34
N THR A 15 10.98 -22.57 9.16
CA THR A 15 9.96 -23.60 8.93
C THR A 15 9.96 -24.06 7.48
N ASN A 16 10.10 -25.37 7.31
CA ASN A 16 9.83 -26.11 6.08
C ASN A 16 8.32 -26.04 5.80
N TYR A 17 7.90 -25.74 4.58
CA TYR A 17 6.49 -25.75 4.21
C TYR A 17 6.21 -26.83 3.16
N LYS A 18 5.48 -27.86 3.59
CA LYS A 18 4.66 -28.72 2.74
C LYS A 18 3.20 -28.34 3.01
N GLY A 19 2.43 -28.10 1.95
CA GLY A 19 0.96 -27.99 2.00
C GLY A 19 0.47 -26.55 1.86
N VAL A 20 0.10 -26.18 0.63
CA VAL A 20 -0.31 -24.84 0.24
C VAL A 20 -1.64 -24.41 0.84
N ASN A 21 -1.70 -23.22 1.43
CA ASN A 21 -2.93 -22.44 1.54
C ASN A 21 -2.64 -20.93 1.43
N TRP A 22 -3.53 -20.22 0.75
CA TRP A 22 -3.42 -18.84 0.30
C TRP A 22 -3.35 -17.81 1.45
N VAL A 23 -2.48 -16.80 1.33
CA VAL A 23 -2.42 -15.64 2.23
C VAL A 23 -2.53 -14.34 1.44
N ARG A 24 -3.43 -13.43 1.85
CA ARG A 24 -3.44 -12.03 1.39
C ARG A 24 -2.25 -11.29 1.99
N TYR A 25 -1.46 -10.60 1.17
CA TYR A 25 -0.68 -9.46 1.67
C TYR A 25 -1.67 -8.32 1.91
N LEU A 26 -2.09 -8.20 3.17
CA LEU A 26 -2.95 -7.12 3.57
C LEU A 26 -2.15 -5.82 3.43
N TRP A 27 -2.71 -4.87 2.68
CA TRP A 27 -2.39 -3.46 2.83
C TRP A 27 -2.67 -2.96 4.27
N GLN A 28 -3.35 -3.76 5.10
CA GLN A 28 -3.59 -3.54 6.53
C GLN A 28 -2.71 -4.46 7.40
N THR A 29 -2.17 -3.97 8.50
CA THR A 29 -1.73 -4.86 9.58
C THR A 29 -2.96 -5.53 10.18
N LYS A 30 -2.96 -6.87 10.30
CA LYS A 30 -3.99 -7.59 11.08
C LYS A 30 -3.71 -7.56 12.58
N GLU A 31 -2.67 -6.83 12.99
CA GLU A 31 -2.47 -6.43 14.37
C GLU A 31 -3.07 -5.05 14.56
N VAL A 32 -4.27 -5.01 15.14
CA VAL A 32 -4.77 -3.83 15.84
C VAL A 32 -3.94 -3.69 17.10
N VAL A 33 -2.77 -3.07 16.98
CA VAL A 33 -2.11 -2.43 18.11
C VAL A 33 -2.32 -0.93 17.91
N GLY A 34 -3.38 -0.43 18.52
CA GLY A 34 -3.75 0.98 18.47
C GLY A 34 -4.56 1.35 17.23
N THR A 35 -5.52 2.24 17.43
CA THR A 35 -6.14 3.02 16.36
C THR A 35 -5.06 3.54 15.40
N PRO A 36 -5.32 3.63 14.07
CA PRO A 36 -4.41 4.24 13.09
C PRO A 36 -4.08 5.72 13.31
N LYS A 37 -4.36 6.26 14.50
CA LYS A 37 -4.09 7.63 14.92
C LYS A 37 -2.65 7.87 15.37
N GLU A 38 -1.82 6.84 15.62
CA GLU A 38 -0.55 7.06 16.34
C GLU A 38 0.71 6.40 15.79
N ASP A 39 0.74 5.93 14.53
CA ASP A 39 2.04 5.73 13.85
C ASP A 39 2.30 6.88 12.86
N PRO A 40 3.01 7.95 13.29
CA PRO A 40 3.30 9.10 12.45
C PRO A 40 4.15 8.76 11.21
N LYS A 41 4.66 7.52 11.07
CA LYS A 41 5.44 7.08 9.90
C LYS A 41 4.59 6.58 8.73
N TYR A 42 3.29 6.32 8.95
CA TYR A 42 2.40 5.77 7.92
C TYR A 42 1.14 6.63 7.70
N ILE A 43 1.04 7.75 8.41
CA ILE A 43 -0.06 8.71 8.27
C ILE A 43 0.45 9.82 7.36
N CYS A 44 -0.05 9.87 6.13
CA CYS A 44 -0.05 11.09 5.36
C CYS A 44 -0.94 12.10 6.09
N PHE A 45 -0.34 12.96 6.93
CA PHE A 45 -1.06 13.99 7.66
C PHE A 45 -1.75 14.92 6.66
N SER A 46 -3.08 14.99 6.75
CA SER A 46 -3.94 15.79 5.87
C SER A 46 -4.46 17.00 6.63
N ASP A 47 -3.60 17.99 6.80
CA ASP A 47 -3.93 19.28 7.40
C ASP A 47 -3.35 20.42 6.55
N SER A 48 -3.82 20.51 5.31
CA SER A 48 -3.99 21.71 4.47
C SER A 48 -4.37 21.27 3.05
N ASN A 49 -4.82 22.19 2.18
CA ASN A 49 -5.26 21.96 0.79
C ASN A 49 -4.15 21.47 -0.15
N SER A 50 -3.33 20.52 0.28
CA SER A 50 -2.12 20.07 -0.40
C SER A 50 -1.66 18.71 0.06
N TYR A 51 -0.99 18.01 -0.85
CA TYR A 51 -0.91 16.56 -0.80
C TYR A 51 0.53 16.07 -0.91
N PRO A 52 1.23 15.83 0.21
CA PRO A 52 2.53 15.19 0.19
C PRO A 52 2.45 13.73 -0.28
N TYR A 53 3.30 13.36 -1.23
CA TYR A 53 3.65 11.96 -1.48
C TYR A 53 4.74 11.53 -0.49
N ASP A 54 4.52 10.41 0.22
CA ASP A 54 5.44 9.91 1.26
C ASP A 54 5.69 10.99 2.35
N THR A 55 6.80 10.94 3.07
CA THR A 55 7.19 11.98 4.05
C THR A 55 7.70 13.27 3.38
N SER A 56 7.09 13.70 2.27
CA SER A 56 7.51 14.90 1.54
C SER A 56 7.44 16.15 2.44
N PRO A 57 8.50 16.97 2.50
CA PRO A 57 8.49 18.22 3.25
C PRO A 57 7.70 19.33 2.55
N THR A 58 7.26 19.11 1.30
CA THR A 58 6.51 20.08 0.51
C THR A 58 5.22 19.48 -0.04
N GLN A 59 4.36 20.38 -0.50
CA GLN A 59 3.12 20.06 -1.18
C GLN A 59 3.39 19.41 -2.55
N GLY A 60 2.63 18.35 -2.89
CA GLY A 60 2.75 17.65 -4.16
C GLY A 60 3.81 16.53 -4.15
N PHE A 61 4.48 16.37 -5.30
CA PHE A 61 5.56 15.39 -5.44
C PHE A 61 6.73 15.72 -4.50
N HIS A 62 7.52 14.70 -4.19
CA HIS A 62 8.66 14.85 -3.30
C HIS A 62 9.78 15.64 -4.00
N PRO A 63 10.27 16.78 -3.47
CA PRO A 63 11.21 17.67 -4.15
C PRO A 63 12.49 17.00 -4.62
N THR A 64 12.98 16.02 -3.86
CA THR A 64 14.18 15.25 -4.21
C THR A 64 14.09 14.56 -5.57
N PHE A 65 12.89 14.26 -6.06
CA PHE A 65 12.68 13.60 -7.36
C PHE A 65 12.12 14.53 -8.42
N ASN A 66 12.12 15.84 -8.16
CA ASN A 66 11.80 16.83 -9.17
C ASN A 66 13.08 17.26 -9.89
N ASP A 67 13.44 16.52 -10.92
CA ASP A 67 14.52 16.86 -11.85
C ASP A 67 14.08 17.79 -12.99
N GLY A 68 12.84 18.29 -12.92
CA GLY A 68 12.21 19.11 -13.96
C GLY A 68 11.58 18.32 -15.11
N ILE A 69 11.64 16.98 -15.09
CA ILE A 69 11.04 16.12 -16.11
C ILE A 69 10.11 15.09 -15.46
N SER A 70 8.81 15.17 -15.77
CA SER A 70 7.83 14.17 -15.32
C SER A 70 8.12 12.78 -15.95
N PRO A 71 7.96 11.66 -15.21
CA PRO A 71 7.38 11.57 -13.85
C PRO A 71 8.38 11.71 -12.70
N TYR A 72 7.91 12.32 -11.59
CA TYR A 72 8.71 12.56 -10.37
C TYR A 72 8.66 11.38 -9.39
N THR A 73 8.82 10.16 -9.91
CA THR A 73 8.84 8.93 -9.10
C THR A 73 10.15 8.79 -8.33
N ALA A 74 10.07 8.23 -7.13
CA ALA A 74 11.27 7.78 -6.43
C ALA A 74 11.75 6.42 -6.97
N PRO A 75 13.06 6.12 -6.90
CA PRO A 75 13.54 4.76 -7.03
C PRO A 75 12.82 3.83 -6.04
N VAL A 76 12.45 2.62 -6.50
CA VAL A 76 11.84 1.63 -5.62
C VAL A 76 12.81 1.29 -4.48
N GLY A 77 12.32 1.31 -3.25
CA GLY A 77 13.14 1.03 -2.08
C GLY A 77 13.84 2.24 -1.46
N TRP A 78 13.61 3.45 -1.99
CA TRP A 78 14.20 4.68 -1.44
C TRP A 78 13.75 4.97 0.01
N PHE A 79 12.45 4.80 0.27
CA PHE A 79 11.86 5.05 1.59
C PHE A 79 11.89 3.79 2.45
N ALA A 80 11.63 3.94 3.75
CA ALA A 80 11.61 2.80 4.67
C ALA A 80 10.50 1.79 4.29
N PRO A 81 10.75 0.47 4.43
CA PRO A 81 9.71 -0.53 4.20
C PRO A 81 8.67 -0.52 5.32
N ASN A 82 7.50 -1.10 5.04
CA ASN A 82 6.54 -1.46 6.09
C ASN A 82 7.00 -2.70 6.89
N ALA A 83 6.22 -3.10 7.91
CA ALA A 83 6.51 -4.25 8.76
C ALA A 83 6.64 -5.61 8.02
N TYR A 84 6.21 -5.68 6.76
CA TYR A 84 6.33 -6.87 5.89
C TYR A 84 7.52 -6.79 4.93
N GLY A 85 8.34 -5.76 5.00
CA GLY A 85 9.45 -5.54 4.06
C GLY A 85 9.00 -5.00 2.70
N LEU A 86 7.77 -4.47 2.59
CA LEU A 86 7.27 -3.90 1.34
C LEU A 86 7.51 -2.40 1.28
N TYR A 87 7.99 -1.94 0.12
CA TYR A 87 8.37 -0.56 -0.14
C TYR A 87 7.34 0.15 -1.01
N ASN A 88 7.26 1.48 -0.84
CA ASN A 88 6.46 2.37 -1.68
C ASN A 88 4.99 1.95 -1.81
N MET A 89 4.42 1.43 -0.73
CA MET A 89 3.00 1.07 -0.72
C MET A 89 2.14 2.36 -0.73
N ALA A 90 2.51 3.41 -0.02
CA ALA A 90 1.79 4.69 -0.07
C ALA A 90 2.49 5.67 -1.03
N GLY A 91 1.86 5.94 -2.17
CA GLY A 91 2.32 6.85 -3.22
C GLY A 91 3.25 6.18 -4.24
N ASN A 92 4.19 6.96 -4.78
CA ASN A 92 5.05 6.62 -5.91
C ASN A 92 4.25 6.33 -7.20
N VAL A 93 3.57 5.20 -7.31
CA VAL A 93 2.66 4.89 -8.44
C VAL A 93 1.46 4.09 -7.95
N PHE A 94 0.31 4.29 -8.60
CA PHE A 94 -0.82 3.41 -8.39
C PHE A 94 -0.47 2.01 -8.88
N GLU A 95 -0.76 0.98 -8.09
CA GLU A 95 -0.50 -0.40 -8.45
C GLU A 95 -1.79 -1.09 -8.94
N TRP A 96 -1.77 -1.61 -10.18
CA TRP A 96 -2.86 -2.44 -10.72
C TRP A 96 -3.07 -3.71 -9.89
N CYS A 97 -4.33 -4.04 -9.64
CA CYS A 97 -4.77 -5.32 -9.07
C CYS A 97 -5.56 -6.12 -10.11
N ASN A 98 -5.53 -7.44 -9.99
CA ASN A 98 -6.28 -8.32 -10.89
C ASN A 98 -7.81 -8.25 -10.66
N ASP A 99 -8.22 -7.86 -9.45
CA ASP A 99 -9.62 -7.74 -9.03
C ASP A 99 -10.41 -6.76 -9.92
N GLY A 100 -11.64 -7.14 -10.26
CA GLY A 100 -12.62 -6.20 -10.79
C GLY A 100 -12.98 -5.13 -9.76
N TYR A 101 -13.26 -3.90 -10.20
CA TYR A 101 -13.78 -2.89 -9.30
C TYR A 101 -15.31 -2.88 -9.30
N ASP A 102 -15.87 -2.92 -8.10
CA ASP A 102 -17.27 -2.67 -7.79
C ASP A 102 -17.33 -1.94 -6.45
N PHE A 103 -18.15 -0.88 -6.41
CA PHE A 103 -18.32 0.01 -5.25
C PHE A 103 -19.07 -0.69 -4.10
N GLY A 104 -20.09 -1.47 -4.42
CA GLY A 104 -20.93 -2.20 -3.46
C GLY A 104 -20.36 -3.56 -3.04
N TYR A 105 -19.27 -4.03 -3.67
CA TYR A 105 -18.72 -5.37 -3.43
C TYR A 105 -18.54 -5.70 -1.96
N TYR A 106 -17.96 -4.80 -1.16
CA TYR A 106 -17.75 -5.04 0.27
C TYR A 106 -19.01 -4.88 1.13
N LEU A 107 -20.09 -4.29 0.62
CA LEU A 107 -21.36 -4.16 1.36
C LEU A 107 -22.16 -5.47 1.31
N VAL A 108 -22.03 -6.24 0.23
CA VAL A 108 -22.85 -7.44 -0.02
C VAL A 108 -22.06 -8.74 0.07
N THR A 109 -20.72 -8.68 0.02
CA THR A 109 -19.88 -9.87 0.05
C THR A 109 -19.52 -10.23 1.50
N PRO A 110 -19.84 -11.46 1.95
CA PRO A 110 -19.39 -11.93 3.25
C PRO A 110 -17.87 -11.85 3.37
N SER A 111 -17.37 -11.57 4.57
CA SER A 111 -15.92 -11.60 4.83
C SER A 111 -15.40 -13.03 4.69
N THR A 112 -14.83 -13.36 3.54
CA THR A 112 -14.24 -14.68 3.26
C THR A 112 -12.71 -14.61 3.30
N ASN A 113 -12.08 -15.77 3.47
CA ASN A 113 -10.66 -15.90 3.20
C ASN A 113 -10.44 -15.84 1.68
N ASN A 114 -9.75 -14.79 1.20
CA ASN A 114 -9.35 -14.60 -0.20
C ASN A 114 -10.50 -14.30 -1.20
N PRO A 115 -11.27 -13.21 -1.01
CA PRO A 115 -12.28 -12.82 -1.98
C PRO A 115 -11.60 -12.35 -3.28
N LYS A 116 -12.14 -12.78 -4.41
CA LYS A 116 -11.56 -12.62 -5.76
C LYS A 116 -12.06 -11.40 -6.54
N GLY A 117 -12.83 -10.53 -5.88
CA GLY A 117 -13.55 -9.45 -6.54
C GLY A 117 -14.86 -9.92 -7.19
N PRO A 118 -15.59 -9.02 -7.86
CA PRO A 118 -16.78 -9.35 -8.61
C PRO A 118 -16.44 -10.25 -9.81
N ILE A 119 -17.38 -11.14 -10.18
CA ILE A 119 -17.22 -12.10 -11.29
C ILE A 119 -17.15 -11.38 -12.64
N SER A 120 -17.76 -10.20 -12.74
CA SER A 120 -17.80 -9.35 -13.92
C SER A 120 -17.34 -7.92 -13.60
N GLY A 121 -16.86 -7.21 -14.60
CA GLY A 121 -16.44 -5.82 -14.47
C GLY A 121 -15.61 -5.36 -15.67
N THR A 122 -15.83 -4.13 -16.11
CA THR A 122 -15.09 -3.50 -17.23
C THR A 122 -13.87 -2.71 -16.76
N VAL A 123 -13.70 -2.57 -15.45
CA VAL A 123 -12.65 -1.80 -14.79
C VAL A 123 -11.94 -2.65 -13.73
N ARG A 124 -10.66 -2.37 -13.48
CA ARG A 124 -9.84 -3.06 -12.47
C ARG A 124 -9.46 -2.12 -11.35
N VAL A 125 -9.19 -2.70 -10.18
CA VAL A 125 -8.80 -1.96 -8.97
C VAL A 125 -7.37 -1.43 -9.10
N HIS A 126 -7.15 -0.19 -8.68
CA HIS A 126 -5.84 0.39 -8.37
C HIS A 126 -5.73 0.69 -6.88
N ARG A 127 -4.54 0.53 -6.31
CA ARG A 127 -4.26 0.87 -4.91
C ARG A 127 -2.95 1.65 -4.78
N GLY A 128 -2.76 2.27 -3.62
CA GLY A 128 -1.48 2.86 -3.23
C GLY A 128 -1.36 4.36 -3.42
N GLY A 129 -2.11 4.98 -4.32
CA GLY A 129 -1.87 6.39 -4.68
C GLY A 129 -0.64 6.53 -5.58
N ALA A 130 -0.20 7.75 -5.89
CA ALA A 130 0.96 7.96 -6.75
C ALA A 130 1.79 9.17 -6.32
N TRP A 131 2.91 9.41 -7.01
CA TRP A 131 3.76 10.60 -6.86
C TRP A 131 2.99 11.90 -7.12
N VAL A 132 1.91 11.80 -7.89
CA VAL A 132 0.96 12.87 -8.19
C VAL A 132 -0.40 12.53 -7.59
N GLY A 133 -1.08 13.58 -7.10
CA GLY A 133 -2.44 13.48 -6.60
C GLY A 133 -2.54 13.54 -5.08
N GLU A 134 -3.72 13.22 -4.58
CA GLU A 134 -4.07 13.49 -3.18
C GLU A 134 -3.51 12.47 -2.20
N THR A 135 -3.13 12.91 -1.00
CA THR A 135 -2.75 12.02 0.12
C THR A 135 -3.86 11.02 0.43
N TYR A 136 -5.11 11.45 0.26
CA TYR A 136 -6.29 10.62 0.37
C TYR A 136 -6.21 9.35 -0.47
N ASN A 137 -5.63 9.44 -1.67
CA ASN A 137 -5.49 8.32 -2.60
C ASN A 137 -4.44 7.30 -2.12
N SER A 138 -3.53 7.72 -1.23
CA SER A 138 -2.48 6.88 -0.66
C SER A 138 -2.92 6.16 0.61
N LYS A 139 -4.15 6.37 1.07
CA LYS A 139 -4.72 5.61 2.19
C LYS A 139 -4.77 4.13 1.83
N VAL A 140 -4.32 3.30 2.77
CA VAL A 140 -4.38 1.83 2.69
C VAL A 140 -5.75 1.29 2.25
N SER A 141 -6.84 1.89 2.73
CA SER A 141 -8.21 1.48 2.40
C SER A 141 -8.70 1.98 1.04
N TYR A 142 -8.07 3.00 0.47
CA TYR A 142 -8.50 3.60 -0.77
C TYR A 142 -8.36 2.62 -1.94
N ARG A 143 -9.32 2.70 -2.85
CA ARG A 143 -9.42 1.90 -4.07
C ARG A 143 -9.83 2.83 -5.18
N ASN A 144 -9.00 2.93 -6.21
CA ASN A 144 -9.36 3.60 -7.46
C ASN A 144 -9.67 2.55 -8.53
N PHE A 145 -10.13 2.97 -9.69
CA PHE A 145 -10.42 2.08 -10.80
C PHE A 145 -10.27 2.72 -12.16
N TYR A 146 -9.80 1.93 -13.11
CA TYR A 146 -9.70 2.31 -14.52
C TYR A 146 -9.96 1.13 -15.43
N THR A 147 -10.23 1.42 -16.70
CA THR A 147 -10.33 0.39 -17.74
C THR A 147 -8.94 -0.21 -18.00
N PRO A 148 -8.82 -1.51 -18.33
CA PRO A 148 -7.52 -2.16 -18.53
C PRO A 148 -6.59 -1.50 -19.58
N GLY A 149 -7.15 -0.75 -20.52
CA GLY A 149 -6.39 -0.01 -21.53
C GLY A 149 -5.82 1.33 -21.05
N HIS A 150 -6.16 1.78 -19.85
CA HIS A 150 -5.75 3.07 -19.31
C HIS A 150 -4.24 3.08 -18.98
N ARG A 151 -3.50 4.02 -19.56
CA ARG A 151 -2.03 4.14 -19.39
C ARG A 151 -1.69 5.56 -19.02
N THR A 152 -0.96 5.73 -17.92
CA THR A 152 -0.48 7.03 -17.43
C THR A 152 0.92 6.86 -16.86
N SER A 153 1.64 7.96 -16.68
CA SER A 153 2.98 7.97 -16.06
C SER A 153 2.97 7.76 -14.55
N TYR A 154 1.80 7.52 -13.96
CA TYR A 154 1.62 7.31 -12.52
C TYR A 154 0.97 5.96 -12.18
N ASN A 155 0.83 5.07 -13.17
CA ASN A 155 0.34 3.71 -12.99
C ASN A 155 1.48 2.70 -13.19
N GLY A 156 1.60 1.76 -12.26
CA GLY A 156 2.51 0.63 -12.29
C GLY A 156 1.85 -0.63 -11.74
N PHE A 157 2.66 -1.60 -11.35
CA PHE A 157 2.16 -2.83 -10.73
C PHE A 157 3.27 -3.47 -9.91
N ARG A 158 2.88 -4.35 -8.98
CA ARG A 158 3.78 -5.35 -8.41
C ARG A 158 3.26 -6.74 -8.70
N VAL A 159 4.19 -7.67 -8.85
CA VAL A 159 3.85 -9.07 -9.03
C VAL A 159 3.68 -9.74 -7.68
N VAL A 160 2.77 -10.70 -7.64
CA VAL A 160 2.59 -11.60 -6.50
C VAL A 160 2.75 -13.02 -7.01
N LEU A 161 3.31 -13.88 -6.16
CA LEU A 161 3.43 -15.30 -6.43
C LEU A 161 2.71 -16.05 -5.33
N ASP A 162 1.90 -17.01 -5.74
CA ASP A 162 1.30 -17.94 -4.80
C ASP A 162 2.37 -18.91 -4.32
N LEU A 163 2.55 -18.95 -3.00
CA LEU A 163 3.39 -19.95 -2.38
C LEU A 163 2.72 -21.31 -2.56
N LYS A 164 3.53 -22.36 -2.78
CA LYS A 164 3.11 -23.77 -2.74
C LYS A 164 3.54 -24.42 -1.41
#